data_AF-A0A0W1GET0-F1
#
_entry.id   AF-A0A0W1GET0-F1
#
_cell.length_a   1.000
_cell.length_b   1.000
_cell.length_c   1.000
_cell.angle_alpha   90.00
_cell.angle_beta   90.00
_cell.angle_gamma   90.00
#
_symmetry.space_group_name_H-M   'P 1'
#
loop_
_entity.id
_entity.type
_entity.pdbx_description
1 polymer ?
#
loop_
_entity_poly.entity_id
_entity_poly.type
_entity_poly.pdbx_seq_one_letter_code
_entity_poly.pdbx_strand_id
1 'polypeptide(L)'
;MELRYSLSGSVLFSTEADRAPSVGDKITIRTEQYKKGLHAGSLISFVVSDEWPPEYDDSEGRTVVHIDVNDYEILEEGPSPD
;
A
#
# COMPACT_ATOMS: atom_id res chain seq x y z
N MET A 1 4.95 2.76 14.27
CA MET A 1 4.41 1.50 13.68
C MET A 1 4.65 1.58 12.19
N GLU A 2 5.05 0.49 11.55
CA GLU A 2 5.34 0.49 10.11
C GLU A 2 4.09 0.09 9.33
N LEU A 3 3.70 0.87 8.33
CA LEU A 3 2.65 0.53 7.38
C LEU A 3 3.28 -0.01 6.10
N ARG A 4 2.80 -1.15 5.60
CA ARG A 4 3.24 -1.76 4.33
C ARG A 4 2.07 -1.91 3.38
N TYR A 5 2.09 -1.15 2.31
CA TYR A 5 1.08 -1.20 1.26
C TYR A 5 1.50 -2.21 0.22
N SER A 6 0.75 -3.30 0.07
CA SER A 6 1.13 -4.45 -0.75
C SER A 6 0.10 -4.74 -1.82
N LEU A 7 0.58 -5.12 -3.01
CA LEU A 7 -0.26 -5.65 -4.09
C LEU A 7 0.18 -7.07 -4.41
N SER A 8 -0.70 -8.04 -4.16
CA SER A 8 -0.43 -9.48 -4.35
C SER A 8 0.91 -9.90 -3.72
N GLY A 9 1.11 -9.54 -2.46
CA GLY A 9 2.30 -9.86 -1.65
C GLY A 9 3.58 -9.06 -1.96
N SER A 10 3.55 -8.13 -2.93
CA SER A 10 4.69 -7.23 -3.19
C SER A 10 4.44 -5.87 -2.54
N VAL A 11 5.36 -5.44 -1.67
CA VAL A 11 5.30 -4.11 -1.05
C VAL A 11 5.57 -3.04 -2.10
N LEU A 12 4.60 -2.15 -2.31
CA LEU A 12 4.71 -1.03 -3.24
C LEU A 12 5.22 0.23 -2.56
N PHE A 13 4.90 0.41 -1.29
CA PHE A 13 5.28 1.56 -0.48
C PHE A 13 5.26 1.17 0.99
N SER A 14 6.15 1.75 1.78
CA SER A 14 6.14 1.60 3.23
C SER A 14 6.43 2.92 3.93
N THR A 15 5.82 3.14 5.09
CA THR A 15 6.03 4.37 5.86
C THR A 15 5.81 4.13 7.34
N GLU A 16 6.38 5.00 8.18
CA GLU A 16 6.07 5.00 9.60
C GLU A 16 4.83 5.86 9.88
N ALA A 17 3.94 5.36 10.73
CA ALA A 17 2.76 6.07 11.17
C ALA A 17 2.44 5.79 12.64
N ASP A 18 1.70 6.70 13.26
CA ASP A 18 1.17 6.57 14.62
C ASP A 18 -0.09 5.68 14.68
N ARG A 19 -0.82 5.58 13.56
CA ARG A 19 -2.07 4.81 13.46
C ARG A 19 -2.20 4.13 12.10
N ALA A 20 -2.93 3.02 12.09
CA ALA A 20 -3.36 2.38 10.86
C ALA A 20 -4.57 3.16 10.28
N PRO A 21 -4.74 3.16 8.96
CA PRO A 21 -5.98 3.61 8.35
C PRO A 21 -7.13 2.65 8.71
N SER A 22 -8.33 3.18 8.77
CA SER A 22 -9.55 2.43 9.06
C SER A 22 -10.21 1.96 7.78
N VAL A 23 -10.99 0.87 7.86
CA VAL A 23 -11.86 0.43 6.76
C VAL A 23 -12.74 1.59 6.30
N GLY A 24 -12.79 1.81 4.98
CA GLY A 24 -13.49 2.92 4.34
C GLY A 24 -12.65 4.19 4.15
N ASP A 25 -11.45 4.28 4.75
CA ASP A 25 -10.54 5.40 4.48
C ASP A 25 -10.03 5.30 3.03
N LYS A 26 -10.07 6.43 2.30
CA LYS A 26 -9.46 6.56 0.98
C LYS A 26 -8.01 7.01 1.15
N ILE A 27 -7.08 6.19 0.67
CA ILE A 27 -5.64 6.42 0.76
C ILE A 27 -5.08 6.70 -0.62
N THR A 28 -4.04 7.54 -0.68
CA THR A 28 -3.26 7.80 -1.89
C THR A 28 -1.79 7.60 -1.55
N ILE A 29 -1.09 6.80 -2.36
CA ILE A 29 0.34 6.54 -2.20
C ILE A 29 1.06 6.72 -3.52
N ARG A 30 2.34 7.06 -3.45
CA ARG A 30 3.24 7.00 -4.60
C ARG A 30 4.05 5.71 -4.49
N THR A 31 4.01 4.87 -5.52
CA THR A 31 4.72 3.60 -5.52
C THR A 31 6.23 3.82 -5.56
N GLU A 32 6.98 3.04 -4.82
CA GLU A 32 8.45 3.04 -4.84
C GLU A 32 9.00 1.90 -5.69
N GLN A 33 8.22 0.83 -5.86
CA GLN A 33 8.62 -0.38 -6.56
C GLN A 33 7.75 -0.65 -7.78
N TYR A 34 8.38 -1.24 -8.81
CA TYR A 34 7.67 -1.77 -9.96
C TYR A 34 6.91 -3.05 -9.59
N LYS A 35 5.68 -3.15 -10.09
CA LYS A 35 4.91 -4.40 -10.15
C LYS A 35 4.37 -4.53 -11.56
N LYS A 36 4.14 -5.76 -12.05
CA LYS A 36 3.61 -5.96 -13.41
C LYS A 36 2.32 -5.14 -13.61
N GLY A 37 2.34 -4.19 -14.54
CA GLY A 37 1.22 -3.28 -14.81
C GLY A 37 1.17 -2.02 -13.93
N LEU A 38 2.18 -1.78 -13.09
CA LEU A 38 2.29 -0.62 -12.22
C LEU A 38 3.74 -0.16 -12.09
N HIS A 39 4.06 0.98 -12.68
CA HIS A 39 5.41 1.53 -12.66
C HIS A 39 5.76 2.09 -11.27
N ALA A 40 7.04 2.03 -10.92
CA ALA A 40 7.54 2.80 -9.78
C ALA A 40 7.30 4.30 -10.03
N GLY A 41 6.97 5.05 -8.99
CA GLY A 41 6.65 6.48 -9.06
C GLY A 41 5.20 6.79 -9.43
N SER A 42 4.36 5.78 -9.71
CA SER A 42 2.93 5.97 -10.01
C SER A 42 2.18 6.45 -8.77
N LEU A 43 1.23 7.35 -8.95
CA LEU A 43 0.30 7.75 -7.90
C LEU A 43 -0.96 6.89 -8.02
N ILE A 44 -1.25 6.12 -6.96
CA ILE A 44 -2.44 5.28 -6.90
C ILE A 44 -3.30 5.66 -5.71
N SER A 45 -4.61 5.45 -5.85
CA SER A 45 -5.56 5.58 -4.75
C SER A 45 -6.39 4.32 -4.60
N PHE A 46 -6.73 3.98 -3.37
CA PHE A 46 -7.55 2.83 -3.03
C PHE A 46 -8.32 3.13 -1.75
N VAL A 47 -9.39 2.36 -1.51
CA VAL A 47 -10.14 2.40 -0.25
C VAL A 47 -9.72 1.20 0.58
N VAL A 48 -9.45 1.41 1.87
CA VAL A 48 -9.19 0.28 2.78
C VAL A 48 -10.44 -0.58 2.85
N SER A 49 -10.37 -1.78 2.29
CA SER A 49 -11.49 -2.70 2.13
C SER A 49 -11.79 -3.45 3.43
N ASP A 50 -13.05 -3.83 3.63
CA ASP A 50 -13.43 -4.81 4.64
C ASP A 50 -13.15 -6.26 4.20
N GLU A 51 -13.06 -6.50 2.89
CA GLU A 51 -12.75 -7.81 2.31
C GLU A 51 -11.27 -8.19 2.54
N TRP A 52 -10.39 -7.19 2.52
CA TRP A 52 -8.97 -7.31 2.86
C TRP A 52 -8.62 -6.31 3.96
N PRO A 53 -9.02 -6.59 5.21
CA PRO A 53 -8.79 -5.68 6.32
C PRO A 53 -7.29 -5.59 6.62
N PRO A 54 -6.80 -4.47 7.20
CA PRO A 54 -5.42 -4.35 7.63
C PRO A 54 -5.00 -5.48 8.59
N GLU A 55 -3.89 -6.14 8.30
CA GLU A 55 -3.34 -7.24 9.10
C GLU A 55 -2.20 -6.73 9.97
N TYR A 56 -2.23 -7.05 11.27
CA TYR A 56 -1.22 -6.64 12.23
C TYR A 56 -0.25 -7.78 12.50
N ASP A 57 1.04 -7.52 12.34
CA ASP A 57 2.14 -8.43 12.68
C ASP A 57 3.02 -7.80 13.75
N ASP A 58 3.10 -8.46 14.91
CA ASP A 58 3.89 -8.06 16.08
C ASP A 58 5.06 -9.02 16.38
N SER A 59 5.39 -9.92 15.46
CA SER A 59 6.32 -11.03 15.68
C SER A 59 7.77 -10.62 15.98
N GLU A 60 8.22 -9.44 15.53
CA GLU A 60 9.62 -8.99 15.66
C GLU A 60 9.83 -7.86 16.68
N GLY A 61 8.94 -7.74 17.68
CA GLY A 61 9.02 -6.68 18.68
C GLY A 61 8.75 -5.27 18.13
N ARG A 62 8.27 -5.20 16.89
CA ARG A 62 7.72 -4.01 16.23
C ARG A 62 6.39 -4.37 15.60
N THR A 63 5.43 -3.44 15.62
CA THR A 63 4.17 -3.60 14.91
C THR A 63 4.34 -3.19 13.45
N VAL A 64 4.09 -4.13 12.55
CA VAL A 64 3.96 -3.91 11.11
C VAL A 64 2.50 -4.14 10.73
N VAL A 65 1.92 -3.19 9.99
CA VAL A 65 0.54 -3.31 9.48
C VAL A 65 0.60 -3.49 7.98
N HIS A 66 0.10 -4.63 7.52
CA HIS A 66 -0.02 -4.97 6.13
C HIS A 66 -1.36 -4.48 5.61
N ILE A 67 -1.33 -3.68 4.56
CA ILE A 67 -2.52 -3.09 3.93
C ILE A 67 -2.51 -3.54 2.48
N ASP A 68 -3.54 -4.28 2.09
CA ASP A 68 -3.73 -4.66 0.70
C ASP A 68 -4.28 -3.46 -0.09
N VAL A 69 -3.72 -3.23 -1.27
CA VAL A 69 -4.10 -2.15 -2.19
C VAL A 69 -4.82 -2.67 -3.43
N ASN A 70 -5.47 -3.83 -3.35
CA ASN A 70 -6.37 -4.33 -4.38
C ASN A 70 -7.43 -3.27 -4.76
N ASP A 71 -7.94 -3.38 -6.00
CA ASP A 71 -8.91 -2.44 -6.58
C ASP A 71 -8.45 -0.96 -6.59
N TYR A 72 -7.15 -0.72 -6.67
CA TYR A 72 -6.60 0.61 -6.81
C TYR A 72 -6.98 1.27 -8.15
N GLU A 73 -7.14 2.59 -8.12
CA GLU A 73 -7.16 3.46 -9.29
C GLU A 73 -5.78 4.11 -9.50
N ILE A 74 -5.33 4.19 -10.75
CA ILE A 74 -4.12 4.95 -11.10
C ILE A 74 -4.54 6.40 -11.36
N LEU A 75 -4.00 7.32 -10.56
CA LEU A 75 -4.22 8.75 -10.72
C LEU A 75 -3.15 9.40 -11.60
N GLU A 76 -1.91 8.88 -11.55
CA GLU A 76 -0.77 9.34 -12.34
C GLU A 76 0.13 8.12 -12.63
N GLU A 77 0.47 7.88 -13.90
CA GLU A 77 1.43 6.84 -14.25
C GLU A 77 2.86 7.28 -13.92
N GLY A 78 3.63 6.37 -13.31
CA GLY A 78 5.05 6.55 -13.08
C GLY A 78 5.87 6.47 -14.37
N PRO A 79 7.12 6.95 -14.35
CA PRO A 79 8.00 6.90 -15.51
C PRO A 79 8.12 5.47 -16.06
N SER A 80 8.03 5.34 -17.39
CA SER A 80 8.33 4.07 -18.05
C SER A 80 9.78 3.66 -17.79
N PRO A 81 10.05 2.38 -17.52
CA PRO A 81 11.39 1.87 -17.22
C PRO A 81 12.29 1.71 -18.46
N ASP A 82 12.12 2.53 -19.51
CA ASP A 82 12.92 2.50 -20.76
C ASP A 82 14.43 2.54 -20.51
#